data_AF-A0A316EDX4-F1
#
_entry.id   AF-A0A316EDX4-F1
#
_cell.length_a   1.000
_cell.length_b   1.000
_cell.length_c   1.000
_cell.angle_alpha   90.00
_cell.angle_beta   90.00
_cell.angle_gamma   90.00
#
_symmetry.space_group_name_H-M   'P 1'
#
loop_
_entity.id
_entity.type
_entity.pdbx_description
1 polymer ?
#
loop_
_entity_poly.entity_id
_entity_poly.type
_entity_poly.pdbx_seq_one_letter_code
_entity_poly.pdbx_strand_id
1 'polypeptide(L)'
;MNNSIQIHNQIFEIDYHPATVVQSDKYEESSFITNNSWSHTPKHDLAFRLKNTDQEFFFTTEYSAIRAYVGQEVHLITLNKKIIGFLNTKSNDYYYLTNKFARILGFGVSWKWILLIEILLGIALFSTKEYSPRSTIILALFIVPAIYWILMRIYNLYLEKKIDKVVSNG
;
A
#
# COMPACT_ATOMS: atom_id res chain seq x y z
N MET A 1 24.73 -11.20 -0.88
CA MET A 1 24.39 -9.82 -0.46
C MET A 1 23.22 -9.90 0.52
N ASN A 2 23.18 -9.04 1.55
CA ASN A 2 22.07 -9.06 2.52
C ASN A 2 20.80 -8.52 1.84
N ASN A 3 19.97 -9.42 1.31
CA ASN A 3 18.66 -9.09 0.78
C ASN A 3 17.65 -8.99 1.93
N SER A 4 17.93 -8.15 2.92
CA SER A 4 17.03 -7.99 4.05
C SER A 4 16.98 -6.54 4.52
N ILE A 5 15.80 -6.12 4.97
CA ILE A 5 15.57 -4.81 5.57
C ILE A 5 15.26 -4.96 7.05
N GLN A 6 15.89 -4.14 7.89
CA GLN A 6 15.57 -4.04 9.29
C GLN A 6 14.62 -2.87 9.55
N ILE A 7 13.47 -3.16 10.15
CA ILE A 7 12.45 -2.18 10.53
C ILE A 7 11.99 -2.51 11.96
N HIS A 8 12.13 -1.57 12.89
CA HIS A 8 11.68 -1.70 14.29
C HIS A 8 12.04 -3.07 14.92
N ASN A 9 13.31 -3.46 14.83
CA ASN A 9 13.86 -4.73 15.34
C ASN A 9 13.34 -6.02 14.68
N GLN A 10 12.57 -5.92 13.61
CA GLN A 10 12.21 -7.05 12.76
C GLN A 10 13.06 -7.03 11.49
N ILE A 11 13.51 -8.21 11.07
CA ILE A 11 14.23 -8.42 9.82
C ILE A 11 13.22 -8.97 8.81
N PHE A 12 13.12 -8.31 7.66
CA PHE A 12 12.29 -8.76 6.56
C PHE A 12 13.20 -9.16 5.41
N GLU A 13 13.12 -10.42 5.01
CA GLU A 13 13.87 -10.98 3.89
C GLU A 13 13.18 -10.61 2.57
N ILE A 14 14.00 -10.27 1.57
CA ILE A 14 13.60 -9.96 0.21
C ILE A 14 14.01 -11.12 -0.69
N ASP A 15 13.02 -11.78 -1.26
CA ASP A 15 13.22 -12.91 -2.16
C ASP A 15 12.72 -12.59 -3.57
N TYR A 16 13.43 -13.14 -4.55
CA TYR A 16 13.12 -13.00 -5.98
C TYR A 16 12.69 -14.34 -6.55
N HIS A 17 11.48 -14.40 -7.08
CA HIS A 17 10.93 -15.62 -7.67
C HIS A 17 10.72 -15.45 -9.17
N PRO A 18 11.34 -16.28 -10.02
CA PRO A 18 11.10 -16.25 -11.45
C PRO A 18 9.63 -16.52 -11.77
N ALA A 19 9.02 -15.63 -12.54
CA ALA A 19 7.63 -15.70 -12.91
C ALA A 19 7.40 -15.20 -14.34
N THR A 20 6.21 -15.45 -14.86
CA THR A 20 5.73 -14.92 -16.14
C THR A 20 4.41 -14.20 -15.91
N VAL A 21 4.23 -13.04 -16.52
CA VAL A 21 2.94 -12.34 -16.53
C VAL A 21 1.98 -13.13 -17.42
N VAL A 22 0.88 -13.60 -16.87
CA VAL A 22 -0.15 -14.36 -17.61
C VAL A 22 -1.41 -13.53 -17.87
N GLN A 23 -1.62 -12.45 -17.12
CA GLN A 23 -2.71 -11.50 -17.32
C GLN A 23 -2.26 -10.07 -17.01
N SER A 24 -2.76 -9.09 -17.77
CA SER A 24 -2.45 -7.67 -17.60
C SER A 24 -3.58 -6.81 -18.17
N ASP A 25 -4.67 -6.69 -17.42
CA ASP A 25 -5.89 -6.01 -17.86
C ASP A 25 -6.04 -4.66 -17.15
N LYS A 26 -6.16 -3.58 -17.93
CA LYS A 26 -6.39 -2.23 -17.41
C LYS A 26 -7.85 -1.84 -17.62
N TYR A 27 -8.49 -1.33 -16.58
CA TYR A 27 -9.87 -0.87 -16.61
C TYR A 27 -10.06 0.31 -15.66
N GLU A 28 -11.21 0.97 -15.74
CA GLU A 28 -11.59 2.03 -14.81
C GLU A 28 -12.80 1.57 -14.00
N GLU A 29 -12.71 1.72 -12.69
CA GLU A 29 -13.84 1.50 -11.80
C GLU A 29 -14.49 2.85 -11.49
N SER A 30 -15.75 3.00 -11.86
CA SER A 30 -16.55 4.17 -11.56
C SER A 30 -17.23 4.03 -10.21
N SER A 31 -16.98 4.97 -9.30
CA SER A 31 -17.66 5.03 -8.00
C SER A 31 -18.45 6.33 -7.88
N PHE A 32 -19.66 6.21 -7.35
CA PHE A 32 -20.54 7.35 -7.10
C PHE A 32 -20.11 8.02 -5.78
N ILE A 33 -19.59 9.24 -5.86
CA ILE A 33 -19.38 10.08 -4.68
C ILE A 33 -20.64 10.94 -4.52
N THR A 34 -21.14 11.06 -3.29
CA THR A 34 -22.31 11.90 -2.97
C THR A 34 -22.14 13.31 -3.54
N ASN A 35 -23.18 13.83 -4.20
CA ASN A 35 -23.26 15.09 -4.98
C ASN A 35 -22.60 15.06 -6.38
N ASN A 36 -23.21 14.30 -7.31
CA ASN A 36 -23.06 14.42 -8.77
C ASN A 36 -21.64 14.31 -9.35
N SER A 37 -20.69 13.74 -8.59
CA SER A 37 -19.32 13.56 -9.05
C SER A 37 -19.02 12.07 -9.20
N TRP A 38 -18.71 11.67 -10.44
CA TRP A 38 -18.20 10.35 -10.74
C TRP A 38 -16.70 10.34 -10.48
N SER A 39 -16.25 9.45 -9.59
CA SER A 39 -14.82 9.21 -9.39
C SER A 39 -14.41 8.02 -10.25
N HIS A 40 -13.49 8.26 -11.17
CA HIS A 40 -12.85 7.23 -11.99
C HIS A 40 -11.56 6.80 -11.32
N THR A 41 -11.51 5.56 -10.87
CA THR A 41 -10.30 4.98 -10.28
C THR A 41 -9.70 4.00 -11.28
N PRO A 42 -8.56 4.30 -11.91
CA PRO A 42 -7.91 3.34 -12.79
C PRO A 42 -7.45 2.13 -11.99
N LYS A 43 -7.72 0.94 -12.54
CA LYS A 43 -7.36 -0.35 -11.99
C LYS A 43 -6.54 -1.13 -13.01
N HIS A 44 -5.67 -1.97 -12.51
CA HIS A 44 -4.85 -2.89 -13.30
C HIS A 44 -4.86 -4.25 -12.61
N ASP A 45 -5.51 -5.22 -13.26
CA ASP A 45 -5.49 -6.61 -12.84
C ASP A 45 -4.29 -7.31 -13.49
N LEU A 46 -3.48 -7.93 -12.64
CA LEU A 46 -2.25 -8.61 -12.99
C LEU A 46 -2.32 -10.03 -12.45
N ALA A 47 -1.93 -10.99 -13.29
CA ALA A 47 -1.71 -12.35 -12.84
C ALA A 47 -0.29 -12.79 -13.20
N PHE A 48 0.37 -13.42 -12.24
CA PHE A 48 1.73 -13.92 -12.40
C PHE A 48 1.75 -15.43 -12.15
N ARG A 49 2.41 -16.18 -13.03
CA ARG A 49 2.64 -17.61 -12.86
C ARG A 49 4.09 -17.87 -12.50
N LEU A 50 4.34 -18.53 -11.39
CA LEU A 50 5.69 -18.93 -10.98
C LEU A 50 6.25 -20.00 -11.91
N LYS A 51 7.50 -19.84 -12.37
CA LYS A 51 8.13 -20.82 -13.27
C LYS A 51 8.38 -22.19 -12.61
N ASN A 52 8.55 -22.21 -11.30
CA ASN A 52 8.96 -23.43 -10.58
C ASN A 52 7.78 -24.29 -10.10
N THR A 53 6.61 -23.68 -9.91
CA THR A 53 5.46 -24.35 -9.28
C THR A 53 4.19 -24.28 -10.12
N ASP A 54 4.21 -23.56 -11.26
CA ASP A 54 3.04 -23.21 -12.06
C ASP A 54 1.89 -22.55 -11.28
N GLN A 55 2.15 -22.10 -10.05
CA GLN A 55 1.18 -21.43 -9.21
C GLN A 55 0.93 -20.01 -9.72
N GLU A 56 -0.35 -19.64 -9.78
CA GLU A 56 -0.79 -18.31 -10.20
C GLU A 56 -1.14 -17.43 -9.01
N PHE A 57 -0.76 -16.16 -9.11
CA PHE A 57 -1.06 -15.12 -8.14
C PHE A 57 -1.73 -13.95 -8.83
N PHE A 58 -2.89 -13.56 -8.32
CA PHE A 58 -3.72 -12.48 -8.83
C PHE A 58 -3.57 -11.23 -7.97
N PHE A 59 -3.40 -10.09 -8.61
CA PHE A 59 -3.24 -8.79 -7.98
C PHE A 59 -4.03 -7.74 -8.73
N THR A 60 -4.87 -7.00 -8.01
CA THR A 60 -5.49 -5.77 -8.50
C THR A 60 -4.76 -4.59 -7.88
N THR A 61 -4.30 -3.66 -8.71
CA THR A 61 -3.61 -2.45 -8.25
C THR A 61 -4.22 -1.20 -8.87
N GLU A 62 -4.19 -0.10 -8.12
CA GLU A 62 -4.68 1.22 -8.56
C GLU A 62 -3.58 2.03 -9.27
N TYR A 63 -2.41 1.43 -9.49
CA TYR A 63 -1.24 2.09 -10.06
C TYR A 63 -1.24 1.99 -11.60
N SER A 64 -1.74 3.03 -12.26
CA SER A 64 -1.89 3.06 -13.72
C SER A 64 -0.56 3.03 -14.51
N ALA A 65 0.55 3.40 -13.86
CA ALA A 65 1.88 3.51 -14.48
C ALA A 65 2.59 2.17 -14.70
N ILE A 66 2.03 1.05 -14.21
CA ILE A 66 2.67 -0.26 -14.34
C ILE A 66 2.67 -0.71 -15.81
N ARG A 67 3.84 -1.14 -16.28
CA ARG A 67 4.05 -1.69 -17.63
C ARG A 67 4.35 -3.17 -17.52
N ALA A 68 3.30 -3.97 -17.63
CA ALA A 68 3.39 -5.43 -17.67
C ALA A 68 2.69 -5.93 -18.93
N TYR A 69 3.30 -6.87 -19.64
CA TYR A 69 2.74 -7.47 -20.85
C TYR A 69 2.62 -8.98 -20.67
N VAL A 70 1.54 -9.56 -21.19
CA VAL A 70 1.35 -11.02 -21.14
C VAL A 70 2.51 -11.73 -21.84
N GLY A 71 3.03 -12.80 -21.23
CA GLY A 71 4.20 -13.54 -21.69
C GLY A 71 5.54 -12.92 -21.28
N GLN A 72 5.54 -11.78 -20.59
CA GLN A 72 6.76 -11.16 -20.09
C GLN A 72 7.35 -11.95 -18.93
N GLU A 73 8.64 -12.26 -19.02
CA GLU A 73 9.39 -12.82 -17.90
C GLU A 73 9.73 -11.75 -16.87
N VAL A 74 9.48 -12.04 -15.60
CA VAL A 74 9.71 -11.13 -14.48
C VAL A 74 10.26 -11.87 -13.28
N HIS A 75 10.88 -11.15 -12.35
CA HIS A 75 11.10 -11.64 -11.00
C HIS A 75 10.06 -11.03 -10.07
N LEU A 76 9.18 -11.86 -9.50
CA LEU A 76 8.31 -11.44 -8.40
C LEU A 76 9.17 -11.17 -7.17
N ILE A 77 8.95 -10.02 -6.57
CA ILE A 77 9.67 -9.60 -5.37
C ILE A 77 8.73 -9.78 -4.18
N THR A 78 9.18 -10.60 -3.24
CA THR A 78 8.47 -10.80 -1.98
C THR A 78 9.26 -10.20 -0.83
N LEU A 79 8.52 -9.73 0.17
CA LEU A 79 9.03 -9.23 1.43
C LEU A 79 8.40 -10.08 2.53
N ASN A 80 9.18 -10.94 3.16
CA ASN A 80 8.70 -11.95 4.11
C ASN A 80 7.49 -12.74 3.58
N LYS A 81 7.66 -13.33 2.39
CA LYS A 81 6.63 -14.11 1.66
C LYS A 81 5.41 -13.33 1.16
N LYS A 82 5.37 -12.00 1.33
CA LYS A 82 4.30 -11.15 0.79
C LYS A 82 4.77 -10.47 -0.48
N ILE A 83 4.02 -10.59 -1.56
CA ILE A 83 4.37 -9.97 -2.84
C ILE A 83 4.23 -8.44 -2.72
N ILE A 84 5.30 -7.72 -3.06
CA ILE A 84 5.37 -6.26 -3.00
C ILE A 84 5.52 -5.60 -4.37
N GLY A 85 6.05 -6.33 -5.35
CA GLY A 85 6.37 -5.80 -6.67
C GLY A 85 6.92 -6.87 -7.60
N PHE A 86 7.34 -6.43 -8.78
CA PHE A 86 8.05 -7.27 -9.73
C PHE A 86 9.14 -6.49 -10.47
N LEU A 87 10.19 -7.19 -10.89
CA LEU A 87 11.28 -6.67 -11.70
C LEU A 87 11.17 -7.22 -13.13
N ASN A 88 11.22 -6.34 -14.13
CA ASN A 88 11.28 -6.74 -15.52
C ASN A 88 12.70 -7.24 -15.87
N THR A 89 12.83 -8.49 -16.29
CA THR A 89 14.15 -9.06 -16.64
C THR A 89 14.80 -8.42 -17.87
N LYS A 90 14.00 -7.83 -18.76
CA LYS A 90 14.51 -7.21 -20.01
C LYS A 90 14.94 -5.75 -19.83
N SER A 91 14.11 -4.94 -19.16
CA SER A 91 14.40 -3.51 -18.98
C SER A 91 15.09 -3.19 -17.66
N ASN A 92 15.17 -4.16 -16.74
CA ASN A 92 15.61 -3.96 -15.37
C ASN A 92 14.77 -2.92 -14.59
N ASP A 93 13.56 -2.61 -15.08
CA ASP A 93 12.64 -1.71 -14.39
C ASP A 93 11.91 -2.46 -13.28
N TYR A 94 11.81 -1.80 -12.13
CA TYR A 94 11.10 -2.30 -10.98
C TYR A 94 9.74 -1.60 -10.80
N TYR A 95 8.71 -2.40 -10.53
CA TYR A 95 7.34 -1.91 -10.35
C TYR A 95 6.76 -2.40 -9.03
N TYR A 96 6.35 -1.45 -8.18
CA TYR A 96 5.58 -1.74 -6.97
C TYR A 96 4.13 -2.09 -7.32
N LEU A 97 3.60 -3.15 -6.70
CA LEU A 97 2.20 -3.54 -6.84
C LEU A 97 1.29 -2.85 -5.80
N THR A 98 1.88 -2.18 -4.81
CA THR A 98 1.19 -1.61 -3.65
C THR A 98 1.96 -0.40 -3.12
N ASN A 99 1.23 0.60 -2.62
CA ASN A 99 1.78 1.73 -1.87
C ASN A 99 1.45 1.65 -0.37
N LYS A 100 0.91 0.52 0.09
CA LYS A 100 0.47 0.28 1.47
C LYS A 100 1.43 -0.69 2.19
N PHE A 101 2.74 -0.46 2.07
CA PHE A 101 3.78 -1.30 2.69
C PHE A 101 3.58 -1.48 4.19
N ALA A 102 3.22 -0.41 4.89
CA ALA A 102 2.96 -0.45 6.32
C ALA A 102 1.93 -1.53 6.66
N ARG A 103 0.78 -1.51 5.95
CA ARG A 103 -0.29 -2.50 6.12
C ARG A 103 0.17 -3.91 5.79
N ILE A 104 0.93 -4.07 4.70
CA ILE A 104 1.45 -5.39 4.29
C ILE A 104 2.40 -5.94 5.34
N LEU A 105 3.24 -5.11 5.93
CA LEU A 105 4.17 -5.50 6.98
C LEU A 105 3.51 -5.67 8.37
N GLY A 106 2.20 -5.43 8.48
CA GLY A 106 1.46 -5.51 9.74
C GLY A 106 1.59 -4.26 10.62
N PHE A 107 2.24 -3.22 10.12
CA PHE A 107 2.28 -1.90 10.75
C PHE A 107 1.01 -1.11 10.35
N GLY A 108 0.02 -1.12 11.22
CA GLY A 108 -1.18 -0.32 11.02
C GLY A 108 -1.96 -0.18 12.32
N VAL A 109 -2.52 0.99 12.54
CA VAL A 109 -3.50 1.19 13.61
C VAL A 109 -4.86 0.73 13.08
N SER A 110 -5.51 -0.17 13.82
CA SER A 110 -6.88 -0.61 13.49
C SER A 110 -7.84 0.58 13.53
N TRP A 111 -8.81 0.61 12.61
CA TRP A 111 -9.85 1.65 12.60
C TRP A 111 -10.58 1.79 13.94
N LYS A 112 -10.72 0.68 14.68
CA LYS A 112 -11.31 0.67 16.03
C LYS A 112 -10.53 1.55 17.02
N TRP A 113 -9.20 1.56 16.93
CA TRP A 113 -8.36 2.39 17.78
C TRP A 113 -8.44 3.87 17.39
N ILE A 114 -8.57 4.16 16.09
CA ILE A 114 -8.77 5.53 15.60
C ILE A 114 -10.11 6.08 16.14
N LEU A 115 -11.18 5.30 16.02
CA LEU A 115 -12.50 5.66 16.59
C LEU A 115 -12.44 5.84 18.11
N LEU A 116 -11.71 4.99 18.82
CA LEU A 116 -11.56 5.14 20.27
C LEU A 116 -10.85 6.46 20.63
N ILE A 117 -9.80 6.82 19.91
CA ILE A 117 -9.09 8.10 20.10
C ILE A 117 -10.02 9.28 19.81
N GLU A 118 -10.82 9.21 18.74
CA GLU A 118 -11.82 10.24 18.42
C GLU A 118 -12.84 10.44 19.55
N ILE A 119 -13.37 9.35 20.10
CA ILE A 119 -14.34 9.40 21.21
C ILE A 119 -13.70 10.03 22.45
N LEU A 120 -12.49 9.60 22.82
CA LEU A 120 -11.77 10.13 23.99
C LEU A 120 -11.43 11.62 23.83
N LEU A 121 -10.98 12.02 22.63
CA LEU A 121 -10.70 13.41 22.32
C LEU A 121 -11.98 14.26 22.38
N GLY A 122 -13.09 13.72 21.86
CA GLY A 122 -14.41 14.33 21.98
C GLY A 122 -14.78 14.59 23.44
N ILE A 123 -14.72 13.57 24.30
CA ILE A 123 -15.04 13.70 25.74
C ILE A 123 -14.14 14.74 26.43
N ALA A 124 -12.83 14.73 26.14
CA ALA A 124 -11.87 15.65 26.73
C ALA A 124 -12.18 17.12 26.34
N LEU A 125 -12.47 17.36 25.06
CA LEU A 125 -12.79 18.69 24.57
C LEU A 125 -14.20 19.16 24.96
N PHE A 126 -15.15 18.24 25.20
CA PHE A 126 -16.45 18.57 25.80
C PHE A 126 -16.32 19.01 27.27
N SER A 127 -15.28 18.55 27.96
CA SER A 127 -15.04 18.88 29.37
C SER A 127 -14.42 20.28 29.53
N THR A 128 -13.84 20.85 28.46
CA THR A 128 -13.34 22.23 28.46
C THR A 128 -14.46 23.16 28.04
N LYS A 129 -14.89 24.08 28.93
CA LYS A 129 -16.00 25.02 28.68
C LYS A 129 -15.73 26.06 27.58
N GLU A 130 -14.57 26.00 26.93
CA GLU A 130 -14.07 27.03 26.00
C GLU A 130 -14.56 26.85 24.56
N TYR A 131 -15.00 25.66 24.16
CA TYR A 131 -15.40 25.39 22.78
C TYR A 131 -16.88 25.07 22.65
N SER A 132 -17.50 25.56 21.57
CA SER A 132 -18.86 25.15 21.23
C SER A 132 -18.88 23.64 20.89
N PRO A 133 -19.86 22.86 21.39
CA PRO A 133 -19.98 21.43 21.11
C PRO A 133 -19.87 21.05 19.63
N ARG A 134 -20.40 21.89 18.74
CA ARG A 134 -20.43 21.63 17.29
C ARG A 134 -19.05 21.78 16.65
N SER A 135 -18.30 22.83 16.99
CA SER A 135 -16.95 23.03 16.45
C SER A 135 -15.99 21.93 16.91
N THR A 136 -16.12 21.48 18.15
CA THR A 136 -15.31 20.40 18.73
C THR A 136 -15.51 19.06 18.02
N ILE A 137 -16.75 18.69 17.74
CA ILE A 137 -17.08 17.44 17.04
C ILE A 137 -16.53 17.47 15.60
N ILE A 138 -16.69 18.59 14.89
CA ILE A 138 -16.16 18.75 13.54
C ILE A 138 -14.62 18.65 13.57
N LEU A 139 -13.97 19.31 14.51
CA LEU A 139 -12.51 19.27 14.61
C LEU A 139 -12.00 17.84 14.85
N ALA A 140 -12.61 17.09 15.76
CA ALA A 140 -12.22 15.72 16.08
C ALA A 140 -12.43 14.75 14.89
N LEU A 141 -13.57 14.86 14.20
CA LEU A 141 -13.93 14.00 13.06
C LEU A 141 -13.02 14.19 11.83
N PHE A 142 -12.38 15.35 11.68
CA PHE A 142 -11.52 15.61 10.53
C PHE A 142 -10.03 15.58 10.88
N ILE A 143 -9.62 16.08 12.05
CA ILE A 143 -8.20 16.13 12.41
C ILE A 143 -7.63 14.74 12.67
N VAL A 144 -8.31 13.89 13.43
CA VAL A 144 -7.77 12.57 13.79
C VAL A 144 -7.58 11.68 12.55
N PRO A 145 -8.56 11.55 11.63
CA PRO A 145 -8.35 10.82 10.39
C PRO A 145 -7.30 11.46 9.48
N ALA A 146 -7.25 12.80 9.40
CA ALA A 146 -6.28 13.49 8.57
C ALA A 146 -4.84 13.27 9.08
N ILE A 147 -4.59 13.40 10.38
CA ILE A 147 -3.28 13.13 10.99
C ILE A 147 -2.90 11.68 10.76
N TYR A 148 -3.81 10.74 11.00
CA TYR A 148 -3.56 9.32 10.76
C TYR A 148 -3.17 9.06 9.29
N TRP A 149 -3.92 9.62 8.34
CA TRP A 149 -3.64 9.47 6.92
C TRP A 149 -2.27 10.04 6.54
N ILE A 150 -1.90 11.22 7.05
CA ILE A 150 -0.59 11.84 6.84
C ILE A 150 0.53 10.97 7.41
N LEU A 151 0.40 10.49 8.65
CA LEU A 151 1.39 9.63 9.29
C LEU A 151 1.59 8.33 8.51
N MET A 152 0.50 7.69 8.09
CA MET A 152 0.56 6.48 7.27
C MET A 152 1.23 6.73 5.92
N ARG A 153 0.97 7.89 5.28
CA ARG A 153 1.62 8.27 4.03
C ARG A 153 3.13 8.48 4.20
N ILE A 154 3.55 9.22 5.23
CA ILE A 154 4.97 9.44 5.55
C ILE A 154 5.66 8.10 5.82
N TYR A 155 5.02 7.22 6.59
CA TYR A 155 5.59 5.93 6.94
C TYR A 155 5.73 4.99 5.73
N ASN A 156 4.72 4.95 4.84
CA ASN A 156 4.83 4.20 3.59
C ASN A 156 5.98 4.71 2.71
N LEU A 157 6.14 6.04 2.58
CA LEU A 157 7.26 6.63 1.82
C LEU A 157 8.63 6.29 2.43
N TYR A 158 8.72 6.25 3.76
CA TYR A 158 9.92 5.82 4.45
C TYR A 158 10.26 4.34 4.14
N LEU A 159 9.25 3.47 4.14
CA LEU A 159 9.42 2.05 3.81
C LEU A 159 9.83 1.85 2.35
N GLU A 160 9.18 2.56 1.43
CA GLU A 160 9.50 2.54 0.00
C GLU A 160 10.97 2.89 -0.24
N LYS A 161 11.45 4.02 0.33
CA LYS A 161 12.87 4.40 0.24
C LYS A 161 13.84 3.36 0.80
N LYS A 162 13.44 2.64 1.85
CA LYS A 162 14.26 1.56 2.42
C LYS A 162 14.31 0.34 1.50
N ILE A 163 13.19 -0.03 0.89
CA ILE A 163 13.10 -1.13 -0.06
C ILE A 163 13.89 -0.77 -1.33
N ASP A 164 13.70 0.42 -1.88
CA ASP A 164 14.42 0.92 -3.06
C ASP A 164 15.93 0.78 -2.89
N LYS A 165 16.45 1.18 -1.72
CA LYS A 165 17.89 1.08 -1.43
C LYS A 165 18.41 -0.35 -1.47
N VAL A 166 17.60 -1.35 -1.10
CA VAL A 166 18.04 -2.75 -1.15
C VAL A 166 17.88 -3.33 -2.54
N VAL A 167 16.76 -3.03 -3.21
CA VAL A 167 16.48 -3.49 -4.57
C VAL A 167 17.46 -2.88 -5.59
N SER A 168 17.88 -1.62 -5.42
CA SER A 168 18.82 -0.94 -6.33
C SER A 168 20.29 -1.33 -6.15
N ASN A 169 20.64 -1.97 -5.02
CA ASN A 169 22.01 -2.37 -4.68
C ASN A 169 22.24 -3.88 -4.85
N GLY A 170 21.20 -4.64 -5.20
CA GLY A 170 21.28 -6.06 -5.53
C GLY A 170 21.26 -6.28 -7.03
#